data_AF-G9QJI6-F1
#
_entry.id   AF-G9QJI6-F1
#
_cell.length_a   1.000
_cell.length_b   1.000
_cell.length_c   1.000
_cell.angle_alpha   90.00
_cell.angle_beta   90.00
_cell.angle_gamma   90.00
#
_symmetry.space_group_name_H-M   'P 1'
#
loop_
_entity.id
_entity.type
_entity.pdbx_description
1 polymer ?
#
loop_
_entity_poly.entity_id
_entity_poly.type
_entity_poly.pdbx_seq_one_letter_code
_entity_poly.pdbx_strand_id
1 'polypeptide(L)'
;MDWSKTKTIFIFVFFILDIFLLTVFLNKHSASQFDIIEESSIQDKLKNDDIKYDKLPDEVEKTPLITAKAKRFTKKEVAGLNKQKAALTSDQTMIVSHLDKSIPLDKDWKENLKKFVKEEVLYGDHYEYWGYDKDQNQIIFSQVFKGNKLFKNGSGQILFKVNDNNEIDSYEQTMLEEIEENNKESVLPATQAVNNLL
;
A
#
# COMPACT_ATOMS: atom_id res chain seq x y z
N MET A 1 -18.15 -76.08 25.00
CA MET A 1 -17.79 -74.66 25.02
C MET A 1 -19.08 -73.86 25.06
N ASP A 2 -19.32 -73.12 26.14
CA ASP A 2 -20.61 -72.43 26.37
C ASP A 2 -20.72 -71.20 25.47
N TRP A 3 -21.20 -71.41 24.24
CA TRP A 3 -21.36 -70.38 23.20
C TRP A 3 -22.26 -69.21 23.64
N SER A 4 -23.23 -69.48 24.51
CA SER A 4 -24.08 -68.44 25.14
C SER A 4 -23.29 -67.51 26.06
N LYS A 5 -22.33 -68.04 26.85
CA LYS A 5 -21.52 -67.24 27.78
C LYS A 5 -20.57 -66.31 27.03
N THR A 6 -19.94 -66.79 25.95
CA THR A 6 -19.05 -65.97 25.12
C THR A 6 -19.81 -64.83 24.43
N LYS A 7 -21.05 -65.07 23.95
CA LYS A 7 -21.89 -64.03 23.34
C LYS A 7 -22.27 -62.92 24.34
N THR A 8 -22.63 -63.29 25.56
CA THR A 8 -22.98 -62.32 26.61
C THR A 8 -21.78 -61.48 27.04
N ILE A 9 -20.58 -62.08 27.17
CA ILE A 9 -19.35 -61.35 27.49
C ILE A 9 -19.02 -60.34 26.39
N PHE A 10 -19.17 -60.73 25.12
CA PHE A 10 -18.90 -59.84 23.98
C PHE A 10 -19.83 -58.63 23.96
N ILE A 11 -21.12 -58.82 24.25
CA ILE A 11 -22.10 -57.73 24.37
C ILE A 11 -21.71 -56.77 25.50
N PHE A 12 -21.28 -57.30 26.65
CA PHE A 12 -20.91 -56.48 27.80
C PHE A 12 -19.65 -55.63 27.54
N VAL A 13 -18.66 -56.20 26.87
CA VAL A 13 -17.42 -55.49 26.50
C VAL A 13 -17.72 -54.38 25.49
N PHE A 14 -18.55 -54.64 24.48
CA PHE A 14 -18.98 -53.60 23.53
C PHE A 14 -19.74 -52.46 24.23
N PHE A 15 -20.63 -52.80 25.15
CA PHE A 15 -21.39 -51.79 25.88
C PHE A 15 -20.52 -50.85 26.72
N ILE A 16 -19.46 -51.37 27.37
CA ILE A 16 -18.49 -50.55 28.10
C ILE A 16 -17.70 -49.65 27.14
N LEU A 17 -17.31 -50.18 25.97
CA LEU A 17 -16.63 -49.41 24.93
C LEU A 17 -17.51 -48.27 24.40
N ASP A 18 -18.80 -48.52 24.19
CA ASP A 18 -19.75 -47.50 23.71
C ASP A 18 -19.93 -46.37 24.74
N ILE A 19 -20.00 -46.69 26.04
CA ILE A 19 -20.04 -45.68 27.10
C ILE A 19 -18.75 -44.86 27.15
N PHE A 20 -17.59 -45.52 26.99
CA PHE A 20 -16.30 -44.83 26.92
C PHE A 20 -16.25 -43.89 25.70
N LEU A 21 -16.67 -44.36 24.53
CA LEU A 21 -16.73 -43.56 23.30
C LEU A 21 -17.69 -42.37 23.45
N LEU A 22 -18.86 -42.56 24.06
CA LEU A 22 -19.81 -41.49 24.33
C LEU A 22 -19.21 -40.42 25.26
N THR A 23 -18.49 -40.85 26.30
CA THR A 23 -17.80 -39.94 27.22
C THR A 23 -16.71 -39.14 26.50
N VAL A 24 -15.92 -39.79 25.65
CA VAL A 24 -14.90 -39.12 24.81
C VAL A 24 -15.55 -38.16 23.82
N PHE A 25 -16.69 -38.52 23.22
CA PHE A 25 -17.43 -37.67 22.28
C PHE A 25 -18.00 -36.43 22.98
N LEU A 26 -18.66 -36.58 24.12
CA LEU A 26 -19.19 -35.46 24.90
C LEU A 26 -18.07 -34.57 25.44
N ASN A 27 -16.95 -35.15 25.87
CA ASN A 27 -15.77 -34.39 26.28
C ASN A 27 -15.13 -33.67 25.09
N LYS A 28 -15.03 -34.28 23.91
CA LYS A 28 -14.52 -33.60 22.70
C LYS A 28 -15.46 -32.49 22.22
N HIS A 29 -16.78 -32.66 22.34
CA HIS A 29 -17.76 -31.64 21.97
C HIS A 29 -17.82 -30.49 23.00
N SER A 30 -17.55 -30.80 24.27
CA SER A 30 -17.40 -29.78 25.33
C SER A 30 -16.03 -29.10 25.24
N ALA A 31 -14.99 -29.84 24.84
CA ALA A 31 -13.63 -29.34 24.68
C ALA A 31 -13.39 -28.59 23.36
N SER A 32 -14.16 -28.87 22.31
CA SER A 32 -14.21 -28.02 21.12
C SER A 32 -14.92 -26.69 21.38
N GLN A 33 -15.53 -26.54 22.57
CA GLN A 33 -16.04 -25.30 23.13
C GLN A 33 -15.15 -24.76 24.25
N PHE A 34 -13.92 -25.27 24.42
CA PHE A 34 -12.90 -24.51 25.15
C PHE A 34 -12.64 -23.25 24.35
N ASP A 35 -13.11 -22.14 24.93
CA ASP A 35 -12.78 -20.75 24.65
C ASP A 35 -12.04 -20.61 23.32
N ILE A 36 -12.81 -20.28 22.26
CA ILE A 36 -12.33 -19.21 21.41
C ILE A 36 -12.00 -18.12 22.42
N ILE A 37 -10.73 -17.99 22.80
CA ILE A 37 -10.24 -16.76 23.39
C ILE A 37 -10.67 -15.77 22.31
N GLU A 38 -11.79 -15.08 22.54
CA GLU A 38 -12.19 -13.98 21.70
C GLU A 38 -10.95 -13.12 21.69
N GLU A 39 -10.22 -13.13 20.57
CA GLU A 39 -9.14 -12.18 20.40
C GLU A 39 -9.80 -10.85 20.72
N SER A 40 -9.33 -10.21 21.80
CA SER A 40 -9.83 -8.90 22.21
C SER A 40 -9.97 -8.08 20.95
N SER A 41 -11.15 -7.49 20.74
CA SER A 41 -11.44 -6.80 19.48
C SER A 41 -10.31 -5.83 19.18
N ILE A 42 -10.00 -5.58 17.90
CA ILE A 42 -8.89 -4.68 17.52
C ILE A 42 -9.08 -3.32 18.23
N GLN A 43 -10.32 -2.90 18.41
CA GLN A 43 -10.71 -1.71 19.16
C GLN A 43 -10.27 -1.77 20.63
N ASP A 44 -10.44 -2.91 21.29
CA ASP A 44 -10.00 -3.11 22.68
C ASP A 44 -8.48 -3.15 22.79
N LYS A 45 -7.78 -3.78 21.85
CA LYS A 45 -6.30 -3.78 21.78
C LYS A 45 -5.77 -2.35 21.65
N LEU A 46 -6.26 -1.61 20.65
CA LEU A 46 -5.88 -0.22 20.40
C LEU A 46 -6.19 0.68 21.61
N LYS A 47 -7.34 0.47 22.26
CA LYS A 47 -7.71 1.22 23.46
C LYS A 47 -6.83 0.91 24.67
N ASN A 48 -6.48 -0.36 24.87
CA ASN A 48 -5.59 -0.78 25.96
C ASN A 48 -4.18 -0.19 25.80
N ASP A 49 -3.73 -0.02 24.56
CA ASP A 49 -2.43 0.58 24.24
C ASP A 49 -2.48 2.12 24.14
N ASP A 50 -3.60 2.75 24.53
CA ASP A 50 -3.86 4.20 24.43
C ASP A 50 -3.65 4.77 23.01
N ILE A 51 -3.86 3.93 21.98
CA ILE A 51 -3.75 4.31 20.57
C ILE A 51 -5.05 4.96 20.13
N LYS A 52 -4.95 6.24 19.74
CA LYS A 52 -6.06 7.02 19.17
C LYS A 52 -6.05 6.93 17.66
N TYR A 53 -7.21 6.65 17.08
CA TYR A 53 -7.41 6.58 15.64
C TYR A 53 -8.77 7.19 15.27
N ASP A 54 -8.86 7.79 14.09
CA ASP A 54 -10.10 8.30 13.53
C ASP A 54 -10.97 7.15 13.00
N LYS A 55 -12.22 7.46 12.61
CA LYS A 55 -13.10 6.46 11.99
C LYS A 55 -12.41 5.82 10.78
N LEU A 56 -12.08 4.54 10.89
CA LEU A 56 -11.53 3.76 9.78
C LEU A 56 -12.61 3.59 8.69
N PRO A 57 -12.22 3.64 7.40
CA PRO A 57 -13.17 3.42 6.31
C PRO A 57 -13.76 2.02 6.37
N ASP A 58 -15.05 1.92 6.02
CA ASP A 58 -15.77 0.66 5.90
C ASP A 58 -15.20 -0.16 4.72
N GLU A 59 -15.37 -1.49 4.75
CA GLU A 59 -14.70 -2.46 3.87
C GLU A 59 -14.73 -2.05 2.38
N VAL A 60 -13.54 -1.98 1.77
CA VAL A 60 -13.40 -1.89 0.31
C VAL A 60 -13.31 -3.32 -0.21
N GLU A 61 -14.40 -3.84 -0.78
CA GLU A 61 -14.45 -5.27 -1.13
C GLU A 61 -13.41 -5.65 -2.19
N LYS A 62 -13.20 -4.83 -3.24
CA LYS A 62 -12.29 -5.17 -4.35
C LYS A 62 -11.71 -3.94 -5.04
N THR A 63 -10.39 -3.95 -5.27
CA THR A 63 -9.69 -2.92 -6.05
C THR A 63 -9.05 -3.55 -7.29
N PRO A 64 -9.00 -2.86 -8.44
CA PRO A 64 -8.33 -3.38 -9.62
C PRO A 64 -6.81 -3.40 -9.42
N LEU A 65 -6.16 -4.51 -9.77
CA LEU A 65 -4.72 -4.54 -9.93
C LEU A 65 -4.34 -3.71 -11.16
N ILE A 66 -3.43 -2.76 -11.03
CA ILE A 66 -2.98 -1.94 -12.17
C ILE A 66 -1.64 -2.43 -12.71
N THR A 67 -1.51 -2.46 -14.03
CA THR A 67 -0.25 -2.65 -14.74
C THR A 67 0.05 -1.42 -15.58
N ALA A 68 1.31 -1.03 -15.68
CA ALA A 68 1.72 0.13 -16.44
C ALA A 68 3.14 -0.07 -16.99
N LYS A 69 3.49 0.72 -18.00
CA LYS A 69 4.83 0.75 -18.57
C LYS A 69 5.50 2.07 -18.24
N ALA A 70 6.82 2.04 -18.04
CA ALA A 70 7.60 3.27 -17.97
C ALA A 70 7.56 3.97 -19.32
N LYS A 71 7.14 5.22 -19.32
CA LYS A 71 7.09 6.08 -20.50
C LYS A 71 8.49 6.28 -21.06
N ARG A 72 8.62 6.19 -22.38
CA ARG A 72 9.80 6.65 -23.10
C ARG A 72 9.57 8.05 -23.64
N PHE A 73 10.29 9.02 -23.11
CA PHE A 73 10.23 10.40 -23.54
C PHE A 73 11.00 10.60 -24.84
N THR A 74 10.49 11.47 -25.70
CA THR A 74 11.13 11.81 -26.97
C THR A 74 11.95 13.09 -26.84
N LYS A 75 13.02 13.19 -27.65
CA LYS A 75 13.81 14.42 -27.73
C LYS A 75 12.99 15.65 -28.13
N LYS A 76 11.90 15.46 -28.88
CA LYS A 76 11.00 16.55 -29.31
C LYS A 76 10.21 17.12 -28.13
N GLU A 77 9.69 16.26 -27.25
CA GLU A 77 8.98 16.70 -26.04
C GLU A 77 9.93 17.50 -25.14
N VAL A 78 11.14 17.00 -24.93
CA VAL A 78 12.14 17.66 -24.08
C VAL A 78 12.63 18.98 -24.67
N ALA A 79 12.78 19.06 -26.00
CA ALA A 79 13.17 20.30 -26.67
C ALA A 79 12.13 21.43 -26.57
N GLY A 80 10.88 21.13 -26.17
CA GLY A 80 9.85 22.14 -25.93
C GLY A 80 9.98 22.87 -24.59
N LEU A 81 10.89 22.44 -23.72
CA LEU A 81 11.09 22.98 -22.38
C LEU A 81 12.04 24.18 -22.44
N ASN A 82 11.55 25.38 -22.11
CA ASN A 82 12.26 26.65 -22.39
C ASN A 82 12.89 27.33 -21.16
N LYS A 83 12.47 26.99 -19.94
CA LYS A 83 12.96 27.62 -18.68
C LYS A 83 13.97 26.74 -17.93
N GLN A 84 14.55 25.78 -18.63
CA GLN A 84 15.37 24.74 -18.05
C GLN A 84 16.22 24.04 -19.08
N LYS A 85 17.30 23.43 -18.60
CA LYS A 85 18.18 22.56 -19.36
C LYS A 85 17.82 21.12 -19.03
N ALA A 86 16.96 20.54 -19.85
CA ALA A 86 16.50 19.18 -19.71
C ALA A 86 17.27 18.22 -20.63
N ALA A 87 17.62 17.05 -20.10
CA ALA A 87 18.28 15.97 -20.80
C ALA A 87 17.56 14.64 -20.54
N LEU A 88 17.70 13.71 -21.47
CA LEU A 88 17.19 12.34 -21.32
C LEU A 88 18.30 11.42 -20.88
N THR A 89 17.96 10.45 -20.02
CA THR A 89 18.82 9.29 -19.78
C THR A 89 19.00 8.46 -21.04
N SER A 90 20.03 7.58 -21.04
CA SER A 90 20.35 6.75 -22.20
C SER A 90 19.20 5.84 -22.65
N ASP A 91 18.36 5.39 -21.72
CA ASP A 91 17.18 4.57 -21.97
C ASP A 91 15.90 5.40 -22.23
N GLN A 92 15.98 6.73 -22.14
CA GLN A 92 14.88 7.68 -22.38
C GLN A 92 13.67 7.53 -21.44
N THR A 93 13.82 6.85 -20.30
CA THR A 93 12.73 6.66 -19.34
C THR A 93 12.68 7.74 -18.26
N MET A 94 13.73 8.57 -18.18
CA MET A 94 13.85 9.64 -17.20
C MET A 94 14.33 10.94 -17.84
N ILE A 95 13.72 12.04 -17.43
CA ILE A 95 14.18 13.40 -17.72
C ILE A 95 14.96 13.89 -16.51
N VAL A 96 16.16 14.40 -16.75
CA VAL A 96 16.95 15.14 -15.75
C VAL A 96 16.97 16.60 -16.19
N SER A 97 16.46 17.48 -15.36
CA SER A 97 16.30 18.90 -15.68
C SER A 97 16.99 19.78 -14.66
N HIS A 98 17.72 20.79 -15.12
CA HIS A 98 18.22 21.88 -14.29
C HIS A 98 17.48 23.17 -14.64
N LEU A 99 16.95 23.84 -13.62
CA LEU A 99 16.17 25.07 -13.78
C LEU A 99 17.09 26.25 -14.09
N ASP A 100 16.68 27.12 -15.01
CA ASP A 100 17.45 28.35 -15.28
C ASP A 100 17.35 29.34 -14.11
N LYS A 101 16.23 29.31 -13.38
CA LYS A 101 15.98 30.06 -12.15
C LYS A 101 15.55 29.10 -11.05
N SER A 102 16.32 29.07 -9.97
CA SER A 102 15.99 28.28 -8.78
C SER A 102 14.74 28.79 -8.08
N ILE A 103 14.03 27.89 -7.40
CA ILE A 103 12.84 28.20 -6.61
C ILE A 103 13.22 28.15 -5.13
N PRO A 104 13.24 29.29 -4.41
CA PRO A 104 13.62 29.30 -3.00
C PRO A 104 12.56 28.62 -2.13
N LEU A 105 13.00 27.93 -1.07
CA LEU A 105 12.12 27.33 -0.07
C LEU A 105 11.66 28.36 0.98
N ASP A 106 10.98 29.41 0.51
CA ASP A 106 10.37 30.46 1.34
C ASP A 106 8.94 30.11 1.79
N LYS A 107 8.18 31.06 2.35
CA LYS A 107 6.84 30.76 2.89
C LYS A 107 5.87 30.18 1.85
N ASP A 108 6.02 30.54 0.57
CA ASP A 108 5.08 30.24 -0.50
C ASP A 108 5.65 29.23 -1.51
N TRP A 109 6.81 28.62 -1.21
CA TRP A 109 7.53 27.69 -2.09
C TRP A 109 6.64 26.57 -2.64
N LYS A 110 5.72 26.06 -1.81
CA LYS A 110 4.87 24.93 -2.18
C LYS A 110 3.86 25.29 -3.28
N GLU A 111 3.32 26.50 -3.23
CA GLU A 111 2.39 26.99 -4.25
C GLU A 111 3.14 27.35 -5.53
N ASN A 112 4.29 28.02 -5.39
CA ASN A 112 5.19 28.34 -6.49
C ASN A 112 5.65 27.08 -7.24
N LEU A 113 6.03 26.03 -6.51
CA LEU A 113 6.45 24.76 -7.08
C LEU A 113 5.30 24.01 -7.76
N LYS A 114 4.10 24.00 -7.16
CA LYS A 114 2.92 23.42 -7.80
C LYS A 114 2.58 24.12 -9.12
N LYS A 115 2.69 25.45 -9.16
CA LYS A 115 2.49 26.23 -10.37
C LYS A 115 3.55 25.89 -11.42
N PHE A 116 4.82 25.84 -11.00
CA PHE A 116 5.92 25.43 -11.87
C PHE A 116 5.69 24.03 -12.47
N VAL A 117 5.28 23.05 -11.66
CA VAL A 117 4.97 21.70 -12.15
C VAL A 117 3.91 21.74 -13.25
N LYS A 118 2.81 22.48 -13.03
CA LYS A 118 1.73 22.56 -14.03
C LYS A 118 2.12 23.27 -15.32
N GLU A 119 2.92 24.33 -15.23
CA GLU A 119 3.21 25.21 -16.36
C GLU A 119 4.47 24.79 -17.14
N GLU A 120 5.47 24.23 -16.46
CA GLU A 120 6.83 24.07 -16.99
C GLU A 120 7.34 22.62 -16.99
N VAL A 121 6.63 21.68 -16.35
CA VAL A 121 7.00 20.26 -16.35
C VAL A 121 6.10 19.50 -17.31
N LEU A 122 6.70 18.62 -18.14
CA LEU A 122 5.94 17.78 -19.06
C LEU A 122 4.92 16.95 -18.31
N TYR A 123 3.66 16.97 -18.77
CA TYR A 123 2.58 16.23 -18.13
C TYR A 123 2.37 16.54 -16.65
N GLY A 124 2.78 17.73 -16.18
CA GLY A 124 2.75 18.11 -14.76
C GLY A 124 1.39 18.02 -14.09
N ASP A 125 0.30 18.18 -14.85
CA ASP A 125 -1.07 18.00 -14.35
C ASP A 125 -1.38 16.59 -13.85
N HIS A 126 -0.57 15.58 -14.23
CA HIS A 126 -0.72 14.21 -13.76
C HIS A 126 0.00 13.94 -12.45
N TYR A 127 0.59 14.95 -11.81
CA TYR A 127 1.36 14.79 -10.58
C TYR A 127 0.81 15.64 -9.45
N GLU A 128 0.86 15.09 -8.25
CA GLU A 128 0.50 15.80 -7.03
C GLU A 128 1.61 15.72 -5.99
N TYR A 129 1.74 16.80 -5.22
CA TYR A 129 2.67 16.87 -4.09
C TYR A 129 2.43 15.68 -3.14
N TRP A 130 3.49 14.92 -2.89
CA TRP A 130 3.52 13.81 -1.94
C TRP A 130 4.09 14.27 -0.60
N GLY A 131 5.33 14.77 -0.59
CA GLY A 131 6.04 15.07 0.64
C GLY A 131 7.40 15.71 0.37
N TYR A 132 8.04 16.14 1.46
CA TYR A 132 9.42 16.59 1.45
C TYR A 132 10.24 15.64 2.34
N ASP A 133 11.13 14.88 1.73
CA ASP A 133 12.15 14.09 2.40
C ASP A 133 13.32 15.01 2.77
N LYS A 134 13.43 15.33 4.06
CA LYS A 134 14.50 16.19 4.59
C LYS A 134 15.83 15.46 4.72
N ASP A 135 15.83 14.14 4.84
CA ASP A 135 17.06 13.36 4.97
C ASP A 135 17.79 13.29 3.62
N GLN A 136 17.02 13.22 2.53
CA GLN A 136 17.54 13.24 1.16
C GLN A 136 17.55 14.63 0.51
N ASN A 137 17.03 15.65 1.19
CA ASN A 137 16.80 16.99 0.64
C ASN A 137 16.03 16.96 -0.71
N GLN A 138 14.93 16.20 -0.75
CA GLN A 138 14.14 15.96 -1.96
C GLN A 138 12.64 16.18 -1.76
N ILE A 139 12.04 16.98 -2.64
CA ILE A 139 10.59 17.15 -2.69
C ILE A 139 10.00 16.22 -3.75
N ILE A 140 8.98 15.47 -3.35
CA ILE A 140 8.41 14.38 -4.12
C ILE A 140 7.03 14.77 -4.62
N PHE A 141 6.79 14.61 -5.91
CA PHE A 141 5.47 14.61 -6.51
C PHE A 141 5.18 13.22 -7.08
N SER A 142 4.03 12.65 -6.76
CA SER A 142 3.62 11.32 -7.23
C SER A 142 2.61 11.46 -8.36
N GLN A 143 2.74 10.60 -9.37
CA GLN A 143 1.76 10.51 -10.44
C GLN A 143 0.40 10.09 -9.88
N VAL A 144 -0.67 10.68 -10.40
CA VAL A 144 -2.05 10.43 -10.02
C VAL A 144 -2.76 9.65 -11.11
N PHE A 145 -3.44 8.58 -10.72
CA PHE A 145 -4.31 7.80 -11.58
C PHE A 145 -5.68 7.65 -10.93
N LYS A 146 -6.73 8.09 -11.63
CA LYS A 146 -8.14 8.09 -11.15
C LYS A 146 -8.31 8.67 -9.73
N GLY A 147 -7.61 9.78 -9.45
CA GLY A 147 -7.66 10.46 -8.15
C GLY A 147 -6.81 9.84 -7.04
N ASN A 148 -6.11 8.73 -7.31
CA ASN A 148 -5.21 8.08 -6.35
C ASN A 148 -3.75 8.33 -6.73
N LYS A 149 -2.93 8.69 -5.74
CA LYS A 149 -1.47 8.82 -5.93
C LYS A 149 -0.84 7.43 -6.03
N LEU A 150 0.03 7.24 -7.02
CA LEU A 150 0.86 6.06 -7.16
C LEU A 150 2.00 6.13 -6.14
N PHE A 151 1.75 5.59 -4.94
CA PHE A 151 2.63 5.71 -3.80
C PHE A 151 3.99 5.02 -4.02
N LYS A 152 5.08 5.73 -3.67
CA LYS A 152 6.47 5.23 -3.69
C LYS A 152 6.87 4.46 -4.96
N ASN A 153 6.44 4.94 -6.12
CA ASN A 153 6.81 4.35 -7.40
C ASN A 153 7.90 5.18 -8.08
N GLY A 154 9.11 4.61 -8.17
CA GLY A 154 10.26 5.21 -8.84
C GLY A 154 10.03 5.58 -10.31
N SER A 155 9.09 4.90 -10.96
CA SER A 155 8.79 5.05 -12.39
C SER A 155 7.63 6.01 -12.68
N GLY A 156 7.02 6.63 -11.66
CA GLY A 156 5.88 7.54 -11.80
C GLY A 156 5.94 8.70 -10.80
N GLN A 157 7.06 9.43 -10.77
CA GLN A 157 7.27 10.53 -9.83
C GLN A 157 8.14 11.65 -10.41
N ILE A 158 8.06 12.82 -9.77
CA ILE A 158 9.01 13.91 -9.96
C ILE A 158 9.75 14.11 -8.63
N LEU A 159 11.07 14.06 -8.69
CA LEU A 159 11.97 14.29 -7.56
C LEU A 159 12.69 15.62 -7.77
N PHE A 160 12.27 16.63 -7.02
CA PHE A 160 12.94 17.93 -6.98
C PHE A 160 14.08 17.87 -5.96
N LYS A 161 15.27 18.31 -6.37
CA LYS A 161 16.45 18.38 -5.49
C LYS A 161 16.58 19.77 -4.91
N VAL A 162 16.86 19.82 -3.61
CA VAL A 162 17.12 21.05 -2.87
C VAL A 162 18.63 21.17 -2.66
N ASN A 163 19.21 22.29 -3.07
CA ASN A 163 20.64 22.57 -2.91
C ASN A 163 20.99 23.18 -1.54
N ASP A 164 22.28 23.41 -1.30
CA ASP A 164 22.80 23.94 -0.04
C ASP A 164 22.30 25.36 0.29
N ASN A 165 21.83 26.11 -0.72
CA ASN A 165 21.23 27.43 -0.53
C ASN A 165 19.74 27.36 -0.15
N ASN A 166 19.21 26.16 0.09
CA ASN A 166 17.81 25.90 0.38
C ASN A 166 16.87 26.32 -0.77
N GLU A 167 17.32 26.05 -2.01
CA GLU A 167 16.58 26.32 -3.24
C GLU A 167 16.45 25.05 -4.08
N ILE A 168 15.36 24.96 -4.82
CA ILE A 168 15.14 23.90 -5.80
C ILE A 168 15.79 24.32 -7.11
N ASP A 169 16.78 23.57 -7.58
CA ASP A 169 17.54 23.90 -8.80
C ASP A 169 17.43 22.83 -9.90
N SER A 170 16.93 21.65 -9.57
CA SER A 170 16.87 20.53 -10.50
C SER A 170 15.77 19.55 -10.13
N TYR A 171 15.36 18.75 -11.12
CA TYR A 171 14.45 17.65 -10.90
C TYR A 171 14.74 16.47 -11.81
N GLU A 172 14.31 15.30 -11.33
CA GLU A 172 14.23 14.06 -12.09
C GLU A 172 12.76 13.70 -12.27
N GLN A 173 12.37 13.35 -13.49
CA GLN A 173 11.00 12.98 -13.81
C GLN A 173 10.94 11.62 -14.48
N THR A 174 10.08 10.76 -13.95
CA THR A 174 9.67 9.49 -14.54
C THR A 174 8.15 9.48 -14.65
N MET A 175 7.62 8.78 -15.66
CA MET A 175 6.19 8.68 -15.89
C MET A 175 5.79 7.26 -16.26
N LEU A 176 4.63 6.84 -15.80
CA LEU A 176 3.96 5.64 -16.25
C LEU A 176 2.95 5.98 -17.34
N GLU A 177 2.93 5.18 -18.41
CA GLU A 177 1.94 5.20 -19.48
C GLU A 177 1.32 3.81 -19.65
N GLU A 178 0.27 3.72 -20.47
CA GLU A 178 -0.47 2.48 -20.70
C GLU A 178 -0.92 1.82 -19.38
N ILE A 179 -1.50 2.64 -18.49
CA ILE A 179 -2.02 2.16 -17.20
C ILE A 179 -3.33 1.40 -17.46
N GLU A 180 -3.29 0.09 -17.25
CA GLU A 180 -4.41 -0.82 -17.45
C GLU A 180 -4.88 -1.39 -16.12
N GLU A 181 -6.19 -1.47 -15.94
CA GLU A 181 -6.82 -2.15 -14.81
C GLU A 181 -7.08 -3.61 -15.17
N ASN A 182 -6.52 -4.52 -14.39
CA ASN A 182 -6.71 -5.95 -14.51
C ASN A 182 -7.82 -6.43 -13.57
N ASN A 183 -7.81 -7.73 -13.29
CA ASN A 183 -8.73 -8.36 -12.36
C ASN A 183 -8.75 -7.63 -11.02
N LYS A 184 -9.96 -7.52 -10.47
CA LYS A 184 -10.14 -6.92 -9.15
C LYS A 184 -9.79 -7.94 -8.08
N GLU A 185 -8.95 -7.54 -7.15
CA GLU A 185 -8.54 -8.34 -6.01
C GLU A 185 -9.09 -7.75 -4.72
N SER A 186 -9.32 -8.63 -3.75
CA SER A 186 -9.73 -8.24 -2.41
C SER A 186 -8.56 -7.52 -1.75
N VAL A 187 -8.81 -6.33 -1.19
CA VAL A 187 -7.81 -5.63 -0.40
C VAL A 187 -8.04 -5.90 1.08
N LEU A 188 -6.97 -5.80 1.89
CA LEU A 188 -7.13 -5.88 3.33
C LEU A 188 -8.03 -4.73 3.82
N PRO A 189 -9.09 -5.02 4.60
CA PRO A 189 -9.82 -4.00 5.33
C PRO A 189 -8.90 -3.14 6.18
N ALA A 190 -9.24 -1.86 6.34
CA ALA A 190 -8.42 -0.91 7.11
C ALA A 190 -8.19 -1.38 8.56
N THR A 191 -9.18 -2.03 9.19
CA THR A 191 -9.07 -2.63 10.52
C THR A 191 -8.02 -3.72 10.58
N GLN A 192 -8.01 -4.63 9.59
CA GLN A 192 -7.01 -5.70 9.51
C GLN A 192 -5.62 -5.15 9.20
N ALA A 193 -5.52 -4.14 8.33
CA ALA A 193 -4.24 -3.49 8.05
C ALA A 193 -3.63 -2.85 9.31
N VAL A 194 -4.45 -2.20 10.15
CA VAL A 194 -4.01 -1.65 11.44
C VAL A 194 -3.60 -2.77 12.40
N ASN A 195 -4.38 -3.85 12.49
CA ASN A 195 -4.04 -4.99 13.35
C ASN A 195 -2.69 -5.63 13.01
N ASN A 196 -2.30 -5.64 11.73
CA ASN A 196 -1.00 -6.17 11.30
C ASN A 196 0.20 -5.27 11.66
N LEU A 197 -0.03 -4.06 12.16
CA LEU A 197 1.02 -3.14 12.63
C LEU A 197 1.27 -3.25 14.14
N LEU A 198 0.38 -3.91 14.88
CA LEU A 198 0.50 -4.20 16.31
C LEU A 198 1.33 -5.47 16.53
#